data_AF-A0A850EMW0-F1
#
_entry.id   AF-A0A850EMW0-F1
#
_cell.length_a   1.000
_cell.length_b   1.000
_cell.length_c   1.000
_cell.angle_alpha   90.00
_cell.angle_beta   90.00
_cell.angle_gamma   90.00
#
_symmetry.space_group_name_H-M   'P 1'
#
loop_
_entity.id
_entity.type
_entity.pdbx_description
1 polymer ?
#
loop_
_entity_poly.entity_id
_entity_poly.type
_entity_poly.pdbx_seq_one_letter_code
_entity_poly.pdbx_strand_id
1 'polypeptide(L)'
;MNNIPYQLEEIAELHPEYILVSNEQECEELSTVASMMIFSQNDHKPLTLLAMLGEAFNKQRMAQKLILQYEQKAERHRTELRRFMSKEETASVIEIHTDSIYVFGNFWCRGAYNLYDALQNAGEDFHLEAVKGCAK
;
A
#
# COMPACT_ATOMS: atom_id res chain seq x y z
N MET A 1 1.47 15.04 -10.60
CA MET A 1 1.33 16.32 -9.87
C MET A 1 0.03 16.27 -9.09
N ASN A 2 0.06 15.79 -7.85
CA ASN A 2 -1.02 16.01 -6.88
C ASN A 2 -0.42 16.87 -5.77
N ASN A 3 -0.06 18.11 -6.10
CA ASN A 3 0.19 19.12 -5.08
C ASN A 3 -1.18 19.67 -4.71
N ILE A 4 -1.74 19.18 -3.62
CA ILE A 4 -2.62 20.04 -2.83
C ILE A 4 -1.70 20.58 -1.74
N PRO A 5 -1.03 21.73 -1.93
CA PRO A 5 -0.27 22.32 -0.86
C PRO A 5 -1.29 23.06 -0.01
N TYR A 6 -1.97 22.36 0.90
CA TYR A 6 -2.69 23.09 1.93
C TYR A 6 -1.64 23.89 2.70
N GLN A 7 -1.76 25.22 2.68
CA GLN A 7 -0.97 26.06 3.57
C GLN A 7 -1.33 25.70 5.02
N LEU A 8 -0.40 25.89 5.96
CA LEU A 8 -0.61 25.52 7.36
C LEU A 8 -1.91 26.13 7.93
N GLU A 9 -2.23 27.36 7.53
CA GLU A 9 -3.45 28.08 7.88
C GLU A 9 -4.71 27.37 7.39
N GLU A 10 -4.71 26.88 6.15
CA GLU A 10 -5.86 26.16 5.57
C GLU A 10 -6.10 24.82 6.30
N ILE A 11 -5.03 24.15 6.74
CA ILE A 11 -5.13 22.92 7.54
C ILE A 11 -5.70 23.24 8.93
N ALA A 12 -5.27 24.34 9.54
CA ALA A 12 -5.74 24.77 10.85
C ALA A 12 -7.23 25.16 10.85
N GLU A 13 -7.73 25.77 9.78
CA GLU A 13 -9.15 26.12 9.60
C GLU A 13 -10.08 24.89 9.56
N LEU A 14 -9.57 23.72 9.18
CA LEU A 14 -10.33 22.46 9.20
C LEU A 14 -10.52 21.92 10.62
N HIS A 15 -9.84 22.50 11.61
CA HIS A 15 -9.82 22.05 13.01
C HIS A 15 -9.62 20.52 13.15
N PRO A 16 -8.56 19.95 12.56
CA PRO A 16 -8.34 18.51 12.59
C PRO A 16 -8.03 18.04 14.01
N GLU A 17 -8.57 16.88 14.38
CA GLU A 17 -8.17 16.19 15.61
C GLU A 17 -6.87 15.38 15.42
N TYR A 18 -6.56 15.01 14.18
CA TYR A 18 -5.40 14.19 13.83
C TYR A 18 -4.95 14.43 12.38
N ILE A 19 -3.64 14.45 12.13
CA ILE A 19 -3.04 14.61 10.81
C ILE A 19 -2.21 13.37 10.44
N LEU A 20 -2.42 12.84 9.24
CA LEU A 20 -1.65 11.73 8.68
C LEU A 20 -0.75 12.27 7.57
N VAL A 21 0.57 12.13 7.73
CA VAL A 21 1.56 12.64 6.77
C VAL A 21 2.36 11.50 6.15
N SER A 22 2.80 11.65 4.91
CA SER A 22 3.59 10.62 4.24
C SER A 22 5.11 10.79 4.35
N ASN A 23 5.59 11.92 4.88
CA ASN A 23 7.01 12.23 4.99
C ASN A 23 7.30 13.02 6.29
N GLU A 24 8.57 13.05 6.70
CA GLU A 24 9.04 13.74 7.90
C GLU A 24 9.20 15.26 7.73
N GLN A 25 9.32 15.74 6.49
CA GLN A 25 9.74 17.11 6.18
C GLN A 25 8.73 18.16 6.64
N GLU A 26 7.44 17.80 6.73
CA GLU A 26 6.34 18.70 7.12
C GLU A 26 5.90 18.51 8.58
N CYS A 27 6.58 17.65 9.34
CA CYS A 27 6.11 17.24 10.67
C CYS A 27 6.18 18.34 11.73
N GLU A 28 7.23 19.16 11.73
CA GLU A 28 7.41 20.18 12.77
C GLU A 28 6.27 21.20 12.75
N GLU A 29 5.93 21.73 11.58
CA GLU A 29 4.85 22.72 11.42
C GLU A 29 3.47 22.11 11.70
N LEU A 30 3.17 20.95 11.13
CA LEU A 30 1.86 20.29 11.27
C LEU A 30 1.58 19.81 12.69
N SER A 31 2.62 19.48 13.47
CA SER A 31 2.47 19.09 14.88
C SER A 31 1.90 20.20 15.76
N THR A 32 1.99 21.47 15.32
CA THR A 32 1.40 22.61 16.04
C THR A 32 -0.12 22.69 15.87
N VAL A 33 -0.67 22.08 14.82
CA VAL A 33 -2.10 22.14 14.47
C VAL A 33 -2.87 21.01 15.16
N ALA A 34 -2.35 19.78 15.11
CA ALA A 34 -2.98 18.63 15.73
C ALA A 34 -1.98 17.51 16.04
N SER A 35 -2.45 16.48 16.75
CA SER A 35 -1.68 15.24 16.90
C SER A 35 -1.43 14.60 15.53
N MET A 36 -0.29 13.95 15.35
CA MET A 36 0.11 13.47 14.04
C MET A 36 0.73 12.08 14.04
N MET A 37 0.64 11.40 12.90
CA MET A 37 1.35 10.15 12.61
C MET A 37 1.98 10.20 11.24
N ILE A 38 3.22 9.74 11.17
CA ILE A 38 3.94 9.54 9.92
C ILE A 38 3.59 8.16 9.38
N PHE A 39 3.11 8.15 8.15
CA PHE A 39 2.82 6.98 7.37
C PHE A 39 3.72 6.97 6.13
N SER A 40 4.94 6.43 6.26
CA SER A 40 5.79 6.24 5.10
C SER A 40 5.19 5.16 4.19
N GLN A 41 4.83 5.56 2.96
CA GLN A 41 4.19 4.69 1.96
C GLN A 41 5.00 3.42 1.64
N ASN A 42 6.31 3.44 1.92
CA ASN A 42 7.24 2.38 1.56
C ASN A 42 7.56 1.39 2.69
N ASP A 43 7.18 1.65 3.96
CA ASP A 43 7.69 0.85 5.07
C ASP A 43 6.68 -0.16 5.65
N HIS A 44 5.41 -0.09 5.26
CA HIS A 44 4.35 -0.88 5.92
C HIS A 44 3.47 -1.66 4.95
N LYS A 45 3.46 -2.99 5.12
CA LYS A 45 2.47 -3.86 4.45
C LYS A 45 1.06 -3.38 4.76
N PRO A 46 0.08 -3.51 3.84
CA PRO A 46 -1.28 -3.00 4.04
C PRO A 46 -1.95 -3.43 5.35
N LEU A 47 -1.71 -4.67 5.80
CA LEU A 47 -2.26 -5.16 7.06
C LEU A 47 -1.57 -4.56 8.29
N THR A 48 -0.26 -4.30 8.22
CA THR A 48 0.49 -3.58 9.26
C THR A 48 -0.01 -2.16 9.39
N LEU A 49 -0.19 -1.46 8.26
CA LEU A 49 -0.78 -0.13 8.22
C LEU A 49 -2.16 -0.10 8.89
N LEU A 50 -3.03 -1.06 8.53
CA LEU A 50 -4.37 -1.13 9.10
C LEU A 50 -4.34 -1.37 10.62
N ALA A 51 -3.40 -2.18 11.11
CA ALA A 51 -3.20 -2.38 12.54
C ALA A 51 -2.76 -1.09 13.24
N MET A 52 -1.78 -0.36 12.68
CA MET A 52 -1.30 0.92 13.22
C MET A 52 -2.42 1.97 13.27
N LEU A 53 -3.23 2.09 12.22
CA LEU A 53 -4.41 2.98 12.23
C LEU A 53 -5.43 2.53 13.28
N GLY A 54 -5.62 1.23 13.44
CA GLY A 54 -6.45 0.67 14.50
C GLY A 54 -5.98 1.11 15.89
N GLU A 55 -4.68 1.19 16.12
CA GLU A 55 -4.11 1.69 17.37
C GLU A 55 -4.28 3.21 17.51
N ALA A 56 -3.90 3.98 16.49
CA ALA A 56 -3.97 5.44 16.49
C ALA A 56 -5.36 5.98 16.81
N PHE A 57 -6.40 5.34 16.27
CA PHE A 57 -7.79 5.79 16.40
C PHE A 57 -8.60 5.03 17.45
N ASN A 58 -7.96 4.22 18.31
CA ASN A 58 -8.63 3.37 19.32
C ASN A 58 -9.69 2.43 18.70
N LYS A 59 -9.39 1.86 17.53
CA LYS A 59 -10.23 0.93 16.76
C LYS A 59 -9.56 -0.43 16.55
N GLN A 60 -8.71 -0.87 17.47
CA GLN A 60 -7.92 -2.11 17.36
C GLN A 60 -8.79 -3.34 17.05
N ARG A 61 -9.94 -3.48 17.75
CA ARG A 61 -10.88 -4.59 17.50
C ARG A 61 -11.45 -4.60 16.08
N MET A 62 -11.73 -3.43 15.53
CA MET A 62 -12.24 -3.28 14.17
C MET A 62 -11.16 -3.60 13.14
N ALA A 63 -9.93 -3.09 13.35
CA ALA A 63 -8.78 -3.41 12.51
C ALA A 63 -8.49 -4.91 12.50
N GLN A 64 -8.40 -5.55 13.67
CA GLN A 64 -8.18 -7.00 13.78
C GLN A 64 -9.28 -7.82 13.09
N LYS A 65 -10.55 -7.40 13.21
CA LYS A 65 -11.65 -8.06 12.51
C LYS A 65 -11.48 -7.98 10.99
N LEU A 66 -11.11 -6.81 10.46
CA LEU A 66 -10.90 -6.62 9.02
C LEU A 66 -9.69 -7.40 8.51
N ILE A 67 -8.59 -7.43 9.27
CA ILE A 67 -7.40 -8.24 8.96
C ILE A 67 -7.77 -9.72 8.87
N LEU A 68 -8.47 -10.25 9.89
CA LEU A 68 -8.90 -11.65 9.89
C LEU A 68 -9.82 -11.98 8.71
N GLN A 69 -10.77 -11.09 8.40
CA GLN A 69 -11.67 -11.26 7.26
C GLN A 69 -10.92 -11.26 5.92
N TYR A 70 -9.89 -10.42 5.79
CA TYR A 70 -9.02 -10.39 4.62
C TYR A 70 -8.24 -11.70 4.48
N GLU A 71 -7.58 -12.16 5.55
CA GLU A 71 -6.79 -13.39 5.56
C GLU A 71 -7.65 -14.61 5.24
N GLN A 72 -8.87 -14.70 5.79
CA GLN A 72 -9.81 -15.77 5.46
C GLN A 72 -10.22 -15.78 3.98
N LYS A 73 -10.44 -14.59 3.39
CA LYS A 73 -10.73 -14.47 1.96
C LYS A 73 -9.53 -14.86 1.11
N ALA A 74 -8.33 -14.41 1.50
CA ALA A 74 -7.08 -14.75 0.83
C ALA A 74 -6.85 -16.28 0.85
N GLU A 75 -7.05 -16.93 1.99
CA GLU A 75 -6.92 -18.38 2.13
C GLU A 75 -7.86 -19.15 1.20
N ARG A 76 -9.14 -18.74 1.19
CA ARG A 76 -10.15 -19.36 0.35
C ARG A 76 -9.78 -19.25 -1.12
N HIS A 77 -9.44 -18.04 -1.58
CA HIS A 77 -9.11 -17.80 -2.98
C HIS A 77 -7.77 -18.42 -3.39
N ARG A 78 -6.78 -18.48 -2.50
CA ARG A 78 -5.53 -19.22 -2.72
C ARG A 78 -5.81 -20.71 -2.93
N THR A 79 -6.70 -21.29 -2.12
CA THR A 79 -7.09 -22.70 -2.26
C THR A 79 -7.83 -22.97 -3.56
N GLU A 80 -8.73 -22.07 -3.96
CA GLU A 80 -9.42 -22.15 -5.25
C GLU A 80 -8.45 -22.05 -6.42
N LEU A 81 -7.50 -21.11 -6.37
CA LEU A 81 -6.55 -20.84 -7.44
C LEU A 81 -5.58 -22.00 -7.68
N ARG A 82 -5.14 -22.69 -6.62
CA ARG A 82 -4.30 -23.90 -6.71
C ARG A 82 -4.96 -25.07 -7.46
N ARG A 83 -6.25 -24.99 -7.77
CA ARG A 83 -6.94 -25.96 -8.64
C ARG A 83 -6.75 -25.67 -10.12
N PHE A 84 -6.40 -24.43 -10.46
CA PHE A 84 -6.24 -23.94 -11.82
C PHE A 84 -4.78 -23.69 -12.19
N MET A 85 -3.92 -23.43 -11.19
CA MET A 85 -2.51 -23.18 -11.39
C MET A 85 -1.61 -24.24 -10.74
N SER A 86 -0.53 -24.63 -11.42
CA SER A 86 0.51 -25.50 -10.86
C SER A 86 1.41 -24.72 -9.88
N LYS A 87 2.24 -25.42 -9.11
CA LYS A 87 3.14 -24.77 -8.14
C LYS A 87 4.31 -24.03 -8.80
N GLU A 88 4.58 -24.37 -10.06
CA GLU A 88 5.69 -23.88 -10.86
C GLU A 88 5.28 -22.71 -11.74
N GLU A 89 3.97 -22.45 -11.89
CA GLU A 89 3.48 -21.31 -12.65
C GLU A 89 3.67 -20.00 -11.90
N THR A 90 4.17 -19.00 -12.61
CA THR A 90 4.43 -17.67 -12.08
C THR A 90 3.48 -16.63 -12.66
N ALA A 91 3.31 -15.53 -11.94
CA ALA A 91 2.54 -14.39 -12.40
C ALA A 91 3.37 -13.11 -12.29
N SER A 92 3.12 -12.14 -13.18
CA SER A 92 3.79 -10.84 -13.16
C SER A 92 2.78 -9.71 -13.29
N VAL A 93 2.98 -8.63 -12.54
CA VAL A 93 2.21 -7.40 -12.65
C VAL A 93 3.00 -6.43 -13.52
N ILE A 94 2.40 -6.00 -14.64
CA ILE A 94 3.03 -5.14 -15.63
C ILE A 94 2.11 -3.95 -15.93
N GLU A 95 2.66 -2.74 -15.93
CA GLU A 95 1.99 -1.52 -16.39
C GLU A 95 2.71 -1.02 -17.66
N ILE A 96 1.95 -0.84 -18.74
CA ILE A 96 2.49 -0.41 -20.04
C ILE A 96 2.11 1.05 -20.26
N HIS A 97 3.12 1.89 -20.47
CA HIS A 97 3.00 3.27 -20.89
C HIS A 97 3.51 3.44 -22.32
N THR A 98 3.30 4.63 -22.88
CA THR A 98 3.70 4.96 -24.26
C THR A 98 5.20 4.77 -24.52
N ASP A 99 6.06 5.02 -23.53
CA ASP A 99 7.53 5.02 -23.65
C ASP A 99 8.23 4.06 -22.68
N SER A 100 7.48 3.32 -21.88
CA SER A 100 8.02 2.56 -20.75
C SER A 100 7.13 1.39 -20.36
N ILE A 101 7.77 0.35 -19.82
CA ILE A 101 7.12 -0.80 -19.21
C ILE A 101 7.61 -0.89 -17.77
N TYR A 102 6.68 -1.00 -16.83
CA TYR A 102 6.99 -1.18 -15.41
C TYR A 102 6.64 -2.59 -14.99
N VAL A 103 7.58 -3.26 -14.33
CA VAL A 103 7.36 -4.57 -13.71
C VAL A 103 7.35 -4.38 -12.20
N PHE A 104 6.29 -4.86 -11.54
CA PHE A 104 6.03 -4.59 -10.13
C PHE A 104 6.29 -5.82 -9.26
N GLY A 105 7.06 -5.59 -8.19
CA GLY A 105 7.20 -6.50 -7.07
C GLY A 105 6.01 -6.50 -6.11
N ASN A 106 6.16 -7.16 -4.97
CA ASN A 106 5.11 -7.37 -3.97
C ASN A 106 4.61 -6.12 -3.22
N PHE A 107 5.31 -5.01 -3.37
CA PHE A 107 5.11 -3.84 -2.52
C PHE A 107 4.86 -2.55 -3.33
N TRP A 108 3.98 -2.56 -4.33
CA TRP A 108 3.63 -1.33 -5.06
C TRP A 108 2.29 -1.37 -5.80
N CYS A 109 1.18 -1.18 -5.07
CA CYS A 109 -0.19 -1.06 -5.61
C CYS A 109 -0.55 -2.14 -6.67
N ARG A 110 -1.47 -1.85 -7.61
CA ARG A 110 -1.80 -2.69 -8.79
C ARG A 110 -2.21 -4.14 -8.47
N GLY A 111 -2.69 -4.38 -7.25
CA GLY A 111 -3.03 -5.72 -6.77
C GLY A 111 -1.82 -6.62 -6.47
N ALA A 112 -0.60 -6.10 -6.54
CA ALA A 112 0.62 -6.88 -6.34
C ALA A 112 0.69 -7.52 -4.95
N TYR A 113 0.34 -6.79 -3.89
CA TYR A 113 0.25 -7.37 -2.53
C TYR A 113 -0.74 -8.54 -2.45
N ASN A 114 -1.89 -8.43 -3.12
CA ASN A 114 -2.86 -9.52 -3.16
C ASN A 114 -2.28 -10.73 -3.90
N LEU A 115 -1.62 -10.50 -5.04
CA LEU A 115 -1.09 -11.56 -5.90
C LEU A 115 0.07 -12.31 -5.25
N TYR A 116 1.06 -11.58 -4.73
CA TYR A 116 2.32 -12.14 -4.28
C TYR A 116 2.33 -12.49 -2.79
N ASP A 117 1.82 -11.63 -1.90
CA ASP A 117 1.78 -11.94 -0.45
C ASP A 117 0.54 -12.76 -0.07
N ALA A 118 -0.66 -12.31 -0.48
CA ALA A 118 -1.90 -12.88 0.04
C ALA A 118 -2.27 -14.22 -0.63
N LEU A 119 -2.17 -14.28 -1.96
CA LEU A 119 -2.42 -15.49 -2.73
C LEU A 119 -1.18 -16.38 -2.81
N GLN A 120 0.01 -15.87 -2.48
CA GLN A 120 1.28 -16.61 -2.54
C GLN A 120 1.54 -17.26 -3.91
N ASN A 121 1.13 -16.58 -4.98
CA ASN A 121 1.53 -17.00 -6.31
C ASN A 121 2.93 -16.45 -6.53
N ALA A 122 3.88 -17.34 -6.80
CA ALA A 122 5.27 -16.96 -6.99
C ALA A 122 5.37 -16.03 -8.20
N GLY A 123 5.46 -14.72 -7.97
CA GLY A 123 6.30 -13.88 -8.80
C GLY A 123 7.72 -14.04 -8.28
N GLU A 124 8.72 -14.03 -9.15
CA GLU A 124 10.09 -13.82 -8.68
C GLU A 124 10.13 -12.51 -7.86
N ASP A 125 11.02 -12.41 -6.86
CA ASP A 125 11.27 -11.19 -6.09
C ASP A 125 11.83 -10.11 -7.01
N PHE A 126 10.98 -9.50 -7.83
CA PHE A 126 11.31 -8.35 -8.64
C PHE A 126 11.23 -7.11 -7.76
N HIS A 127 12.34 -6.41 -7.58
CA HIS A 127 12.27 -4.99 -7.24
C HIS A 127 11.66 -4.23 -8.43
N LEU A 128 11.00 -3.09 -8.17
CA LEU A 128 10.41 -2.27 -9.23
C LEU A 128 11.48 -1.93 -10.27
N GLU A 129 11.38 -2.52 -11.46
CA GLU A 129 12.24 -2.21 -12.59
C GLU A 129 11.40 -1.55 -13.69
N ALA A 130 11.76 -0.30 -13.99
CA ALA A 130 11.27 0.39 -15.17
C ALA A 130 12.14 -0.01 -16.35
N VAL A 131 11.61 -0.88 -17.21
CA VAL A 131 12.23 -1.21 -18.49
C VAL A 131 11.80 -0.14 -19.49
N LYS A 132 12.67 0.83 -19.74
CA LYS A 132 12.46 1.79 -20.83
C LYS A 132 12.63 1.08 -22.16
N GLY A 133 11.55 0.95 -22.91
CA GLY A 133 11.62 0.46 -24.29
C GLY A 133 12.30 1.52 -25.15
N CYS A 134 13.41 1.15 -25.80
CA CYS A 134 13.89 1.91 -26.96
C CYS A 134 12.83 1.79 -28.05
N ALA A 135 11.95 2.79 -28.18
CA ALA A 135 11.18 2.96 -29.40
C ALA A 135 12.17 3.12 -30.56
N LYS A 136 12.16 2.16 -31.49
CA LYS A 136 12.74 2.32 -32.82
C LYS A 136 11.63 2.69 -33.80
#